data_AF-A0A927NWG5-F1
#
_entry.id   AF-A0A927NWG5-F1
#
_cell.length_a   1.000
_cell.length_b   1.000
_cell.length_c   1.000
_cell.angle_alpha   90.00
_cell.angle_beta   90.00
_cell.angle_gamma   90.00
#
_symmetry.space_group_name_H-M   'P 1'
#
loop_
_entity.id
_entity.type
_entity.pdbx_description
1 polymer ?
#
loop_
_entity_poly.entity_id
_entity_poly.type
_entity_poly.pdbx_seq_one_letter_code
_entity_poly.pdbx_strand_id
1 'polypeptide(L)'
;MNKITIELCAEDRARLDAIIDELQALTNGKPIAQPAPQDELFATVETVLNEVPITNPTEEEKPTEAPTVTADDVAKKVKELAKNDKTKKAVKALIQSYAERVSLIPEDKLAEVWGKLIKLED
;
A
#
# COMPACT_ATOMS: atom_id res chain seq x y z
N MET A 1 -0.82 34.20 6.15
CA MET A 1 -0.27 33.04 5.43
C MET A 1 1.00 32.63 6.14
N ASN A 2 0.99 31.54 6.91
CA ASN A 2 2.14 31.16 7.73
C ASN A 2 2.95 30.13 6.95
N LYS A 3 4.20 30.46 6.59
CA LYS A 3 5.12 29.49 5.98
C LYS A 3 5.85 28.75 7.09
N ILE A 4 5.78 27.43 7.06
CA ILE A 4 6.62 26.53 7.85
C ILE A 4 7.66 25.97 6.89
N THR A 5 8.93 25.99 7.28
CA THR A 5 10.04 25.39 6.54
C THR A 5 10.54 24.19 7.33
N ILE A 6 10.78 23.07 6.66
CA ILE A 6 11.31 21.84 7.26
C ILE A 6 12.63 21.53 6.56
N GLU A 7 13.72 21.51 7.32
CA GLU A 7 15.06 21.15 6.85
C GLU A 7 15.19 19.62 6.80
N LEU A 8 15.41 19.05 5.61
CA LEU A 8 15.69 17.62 5.45
C LEU A 8 17.19 17.32 5.54
N CYS A 9 17.54 16.33 6.36
CA CYS A 9 18.89 15.76 6.47
C CYS A 9 19.35 15.13 5.14
N ALA A 10 20.67 15.00 4.97
CA ALA A 10 21.24 14.44 3.74
C ALA A 10 20.81 12.98 3.49
N GLU A 11 20.67 12.18 4.54
CA GLU A 11 20.18 10.79 4.46
C GLU A 11 18.73 10.73 3.96
N ASP A 12 17.84 11.59 4.47
CA ASP A 12 16.43 11.59 4.08
C ASP A 12 16.23 12.13 2.66
N ARG A 13 17.08 13.06 2.21
CA ARG A 13 17.13 13.46 0.79
C ARG A 13 17.53 12.28 -0.10
N ALA A 14 18.63 11.59 0.23
CA ALA A 14 19.08 10.43 -0.53
C ALA A 14 18.04 9.28 -0.57
N ARG A 15 17.27 9.06 0.51
CA ARG A 15 16.12 8.14 0.52
C ARG A 15 15.02 8.58 -0.45
N LEU A 16 14.65 9.86 -0.44
CA LEU A 16 13.61 10.41 -1.32
C LEU A 16 14.05 10.38 -2.79
N ASP A 17 15.30 10.73 -3.09
CA ASP A 17 15.86 10.69 -4.43
C ASP A 17 15.85 9.26 -5.00
N ALA A 18 16.24 8.25 -4.20
CA ALA A 18 16.18 6.84 -4.60
C ALA A 18 14.76 6.35 -4.91
N ILE A 19 13.76 6.72 -4.10
CA ILE A 19 12.34 6.40 -4.34
C ILE A 19 11.85 7.08 -5.63
N ILE A 20 12.28 8.32 -5.88
CA ILE A 20 11.94 9.07 -7.09
C ILE A 20 12.53 8.42 -8.35
N ASP A 21 13.78 7.93 -8.28
CA ASP A 21 14.42 7.20 -9.39
C ASP A 21 13.75 5.85 -9.66
N GLU A 22 13.37 5.09 -8.62
CA GLU A 22 12.65 3.82 -8.78
C GLU A 22 11.27 4.01 -9.43
N LEU A 23 10.49 5.00 -8.96
CA LEU A 23 9.20 5.36 -9.57
C LEU A 23 9.36 5.86 -11.01
N GLN A 24 10.45 6.56 -11.33
CA GLN A 24 10.77 6.94 -12.71
C GLN A 24 11.18 5.75 -13.59
N ALA A 25 11.88 4.76 -13.06
CA ALA A 25 12.21 3.54 -13.80
C ALA A 25 10.95 2.72 -14.14
N LEU A 26 10.06 2.54 -13.15
CA LEU A 26 8.79 1.85 -13.30
C LEU A 26 7.86 2.54 -14.32
N THR A 27 7.73 3.86 -14.26
CA THR A 27 6.84 4.62 -15.17
C THR A 27 7.39 4.76 -16.59
N ASN A 28 8.71 4.73 -16.80
CA ASN A 28 9.32 4.78 -18.13
C ASN A 28 9.55 3.38 -18.76
N GLY A 29 9.12 2.29 -18.11
CA GLY A 29 9.14 0.94 -18.68
C GLY A 29 10.54 0.40 -19.01
N LYS A 30 11.59 0.93 -18.37
CA LYS A 30 12.99 0.55 -18.63
C LYS A 30 13.39 -0.59 -17.68
N PRO A 31 13.93 -1.72 -18.17
CA PRO A 31 14.32 -2.83 -17.29
C PRO A 31 15.41 -2.38 -16.31
N ILE A 32 15.23 -2.72 -15.03
CA ILE A 32 16.17 -2.39 -13.96
C ILE A 32 17.46 -3.18 -14.20
N ALA A 33 18.53 -2.47 -14.56
CA ALA A 33 19.84 -3.06 -14.81
C ALA A 33 20.53 -3.39 -13.48
N GLN A 34 20.20 -4.54 -12.91
CA GLN A 34 20.75 -5.04 -11.64
C GLN A 34 22.28 -5.17 -11.70
N PRO A 35 23.03 -4.46 -10.86
CA PRO A 35 24.46 -4.69 -10.69
C PRO A 35 24.70 -5.77 -9.64
N ALA A 36 25.09 -6.97 -10.09
CA ALA A 36 25.89 -7.91 -9.31
C ALA A 36 27.35 -7.80 -9.80
N PRO A 37 28.37 -8.04 -8.95
CA PRO A 37 28.53 -9.33 -8.28
C PRO A 37 28.42 -9.30 -6.76
N GLN A 38 28.24 -10.49 -6.19
CA GLN A 38 28.42 -10.76 -4.76
C GLN A 38 29.92 -10.94 -4.47
N ASP A 39 30.40 -10.51 -3.31
CA ASP A 39 31.43 -11.28 -2.59
C ASP A 39 31.47 -10.98 -1.09
N GLU A 40 31.89 -12.00 -0.34
CA GLU A 40 32.28 -12.04 1.09
C GLU A 40 31.60 -11.11 2.12
N LEU A 41 30.54 -11.62 2.78
CA LEU A 41 30.46 -11.63 4.26
C LEU A 41 29.47 -12.72 4.75
N PHE A 42 29.86 -13.98 4.56
CA PHE A 42 29.16 -15.15 5.09
C PHE A 42 29.46 -15.38 6.60
N ALA A 43 28.62 -16.23 7.22
CA ALA A 43 28.62 -16.63 8.63
C ALA A 43 28.27 -15.49 9.61
N THR A 44 27.25 -15.64 10.48
CA THR A 44 27.08 -16.79 11.37
C THR A 44 25.63 -17.25 11.62
N VAL A 45 25.48 -18.55 11.90
CA VAL A 45 24.30 -19.26 12.46
C VAL A 45 23.08 -19.38 11.54
N GLU A 46 23.17 -20.33 10.60
CA GLU A 46 22.09 -21.30 10.38
C GLU A 46 21.92 -22.23 11.60
N THR A 47 20.88 -23.09 11.56
CA THR A 47 20.67 -24.27 12.42
C THR A 47 19.97 -24.06 13.77
N VAL A 48 18.62 -24.00 13.74
CA VAL A 48 17.78 -24.90 14.55
C VAL A 48 16.55 -25.29 13.72
N LEU A 49 16.51 -26.52 13.20
CA LEU A 49 15.35 -27.26 12.63
C LEU A 49 14.70 -26.64 11.35
N ASN A 50 14.64 -27.29 10.17
CA ASN A 50 14.80 -28.70 9.75
C ASN A 50 13.81 -29.66 10.45
N GLU A 51 12.91 -30.43 9.82
CA GLU A 51 12.68 -30.85 8.41
C GLU A 51 11.13 -30.87 8.13
N VAL A 52 10.49 -31.39 7.06
CA VAL A 52 10.77 -32.43 6.04
C VAL A 52 10.09 -32.04 4.67
N PRO A 53 9.78 -32.88 3.63
CA PRO A 53 9.97 -32.43 2.24
C PRO A 53 8.73 -32.38 1.30
N ILE A 54 8.83 -31.51 0.28
CA ILE A 54 8.41 -31.69 -1.15
C ILE A 54 7.00 -32.27 -1.43
N THR A 55 6.10 -31.46 -2.00
CA THR A 55 5.50 -31.70 -3.35
C THR A 55 4.69 -30.49 -3.85
N ASN A 56 4.80 -30.20 -5.15
CA ASN A 56 3.94 -29.27 -5.92
C ASN A 56 2.69 -30.07 -6.41
N PRO A 57 1.53 -29.48 -6.81
CA PRO A 57 1.23 -28.04 -6.98
C PRO A 57 -0.10 -27.54 -6.37
N THR A 58 -0.32 -26.22 -6.47
CA THR A 58 -1.61 -25.50 -6.33
C THR A 58 -2.03 -25.14 -4.90
N GLU A 59 -1.74 -23.91 -4.47
CA GLU A 59 -2.75 -22.90 -4.10
C GLU A 59 -2.11 -21.51 -3.93
N GLU A 60 -2.93 -20.46 -3.89
CA GLU A 60 -2.48 -19.07 -3.73
C GLU A 60 -2.25 -18.74 -2.24
N GLU A 61 -1.04 -18.97 -1.70
CA GLU A 61 -0.67 -18.47 -0.37
C GLU A 61 -0.44 -16.95 -0.36
N LYS A 62 -1.58 -16.26 -0.38
CA LYS A 62 -1.88 -14.92 0.13
C LYS A 62 -0.90 -14.45 1.23
N PRO A 63 -0.21 -13.31 1.06
CA PRO A 63 0.59 -12.70 2.12
C PRO A 63 -0.22 -12.42 3.40
N THR A 64 0.36 -12.72 4.55
CA THR A 64 -0.20 -12.34 5.86
C THR A 64 0.25 -10.92 6.20
N GLU A 65 -0.52 -9.93 5.73
CA GLU A 65 -0.36 -8.53 6.10
C GLU A 65 -1.46 -8.05 7.06
N ALA A 66 -1.16 -6.98 7.81
CA ALA A 66 -2.08 -6.31 8.72
C ALA A 66 -3.36 -5.89 7.96
N PRO A 67 -4.57 -5.97 8.57
CA PRO A 67 -5.85 -6.11 7.88
C PRO A 67 -6.03 -5.15 6.69
N THR A 68 -5.67 -5.64 5.51
CA THR A 68 -5.60 -4.87 4.27
C THR A 68 -7.02 -4.58 3.81
N VAL A 69 -7.49 -3.35 4.04
CA VAL A 69 -8.81 -2.92 3.61
C VAL A 69 -8.82 -2.84 2.09
N THR A 70 -9.36 -3.86 1.44
CA THR A 70 -9.37 -3.93 -0.03
C THR A 70 -10.33 -2.90 -0.62
N ALA A 71 -10.09 -2.51 -1.88
CA ALA A 71 -11.02 -1.64 -2.61
C ALA A 71 -12.42 -2.26 -2.74
N ASP A 72 -12.55 -3.59 -2.74
CA ASP A 72 -13.84 -4.28 -2.74
C ASP A 72 -14.54 -4.17 -1.38
N ASP A 73 -13.83 -4.26 -0.25
CA ASP A 73 -14.44 -4.04 1.07
C ASP A 73 -14.92 -2.59 1.24
N VAL A 74 -14.09 -1.61 0.84
CA VAL A 74 -14.53 -0.21 0.74
C VAL A 74 -15.78 -0.09 -0.13
N ALA A 75 -15.83 -0.76 -1.30
CA ALA A 75 -16.99 -0.72 -2.19
C ALA A 75 -18.26 -1.38 -1.57
N LYS A 76 -18.12 -2.50 -0.85
CA LYS A 76 -19.20 -3.15 -0.09
C LYS A 76 -19.77 -2.18 0.95
N LYS A 77 -18.93 -1.56 1.78
CA LYS A 77 -19.36 -0.66 2.86
C LYS A 77 -19.93 0.66 2.35
N VAL A 78 -19.38 1.19 1.26
CA VAL A 78 -19.98 2.28 0.47
C VAL A 78 -21.38 1.92 -0.01
N LYS A 79 -21.57 0.73 -0.58
CA LYS A 79 -22.87 0.25 -1.09
C LYS A 79 -23.88 -0.02 0.03
N GLU A 80 -23.40 -0.33 1.23
CA GLU A 80 -24.21 -0.47 2.44
C GLU A 80 -24.69 0.90 2.96
N LEU A 81 -23.76 1.82 3.23
CA LEU A 81 -24.10 3.17 3.69
C LEU A 81 -24.90 3.96 2.65
N ALA A 82 -24.72 3.70 1.34
CA ALA A 82 -25.53 4.29 0.27
C ALA A 82 -27.02 3.88 0.28
N LYS A 83 -27.42 2.90 1.11
CA LYS A 83 -28.84 2.59 1.39
C LYS A 83 -29.46 3.64 2.32
N ASN A 84 -28.67 4.26 3.21
CA ASN A 84 -29.13 5.29 4.15
C ASN A 84 -29.00 6.68 3.50
N ASP A 85 -30.10 7.27 3.03
CA ASP A 85 -30.06 8.56 2.29
C ASP A 85 -29.41 9.73 3.06
N LYS A 86 -29.36 9.67 4.40
CA LYS A 86 -28.58 10.61 5.23
C LYS A 86 -27.08 10.54 4.95
N THR A 87 -26.49 9.33 4.96
CA THR A 87 -25.04 9.13 4.89
C THR A 87 -24.56 8.95 3.46
N LYS A 88 -25.39 8.36 2.58
CA LYS A 88 -25.22 8.26 1.11
C LYS A 88 -24.61 9.49 0.42
N LYS A 89 -25.06 10.70 0.75
CA LYS A 89 -24.51 11.95 0.19
C LYS A 89 -23.10 12.25 0.71
N ALA A 90 -22.87 12.06 2.00
CA ALA A 90 -21.56 12.24 2.63
C ALA A 90 -20.55 11.18 2.14
N VAL A 91 -20.97 9.92 2.03
CA VAL A 91 -20.20 8.80 1.47
C VAL A 91 -19.80 9.06 0.02
N LYS A 92 -20.72 9.53 -0.83
CA LYS A 92 -20.37 9.89 -2.21
C LYS A 92 -19.37 11.04 -2.26
N ALA A 93 -19.58 12.09 -1.45
CA ALA A 93 -18.65 13.23 -1.37
C ALA A 93 -17.26 12.82 -0.83
N LEU A 94 -17.23 11.90 0.13
CA LEU A 94 -16.00 11.31 0.68
C LEU A 94 -15.21 10.56 -0.40
N ILE A 95 -15.86 9.66 -1.16
CA ILE A 95 -15.18 8.94 -2.26
C ILE A 95 -14.61 9.94 -3.27
N GLN A 96 -15.45 10.89 -3.70
CA GLN A 96 -15.08 11.92 -4.66
C GLN A 96 -14.00 12.90 -4.17
N SER A 97 -13.65 12.93 -2.88
CA SER A 97 -12.47 13.68 -2.40
C SER A 97 -11.14 12.95 -2.57
N TYR A 98 -11.16 11.66 -2.95
CA TYR A 98 -9.96 10.87 -3.29
C TYR A 98 -9.93 10.47 -4.77
N ALA A 99 -11.05 9.95 -5.31
CA ALA A 99 -11.14 9.49 -6.69
C ALA A 99 -12.60 9.46 -7.20
N GLU A 100 -12.81 9.37 -8.52
CA GLU A 100 -14.16 9.28 -9.09
C GLU A 100 -14.91 8.01 -8.63
N ARG A 101 -14.17 6.92 -8.35
CA ARG A 101 -14.69 5.59 -8.01
C ARG A 101 -13.77 4.92 -6.99
N VAL A 102 -14.32 4.01 -6.18
CA VAL A 102 -13.55 3.28 -5.15
C VAL A 102 -12.35 2.52 -5.74
N SER A 103 -12.53 1.89 -6.91
CA SER A 103 -11.48 1.17 -7.65
C SER A 103 -10.38 2.06 -8.24
N LEU A 104 -10.43 3.38 -8.02
CA LEU A 104 -9.42 4.35 -8.44
C LEU A 104 -8.79 5.08 -7.23
N ILE A 105 -9.13 4.68 -6.00
CA ILE A 105 -8.48 5.18 -4.78
C ILE A 105 -7.16 4.42 -4.60
N PRO A 106 -6.01 5.10 -4.43
CA PRO A 106 -4.74 4.43 -4.17
C PRO A 106 -4.76 3.72 -2.82
N GLU A 107 -4.04 2.61 -2.69
CA GLU A 107 -4.18 1.68 -1.56
C GLU A 107 -3.78 2.33 -0.22
N ASP A 108 -2.78 3.22 -0.23
CA ASP A 108 -2.37 4.10 0.88
C ASP A 108 -3.53 4.93 1.46
N LYS A 109 -4.60 5.14 0.68
CA LYS A 109 -5.79 5.90 1.04
C LYS A 109 -7.03 5.06 1.29
N LEU A 110 -7.04 3.77 0.95
CA LEU A 110 -8.18 2.88 1.26
C LEU A 110 -8.42 2.79 2.77
N ALA A 111 -7.36 2.66 3.58
CA ALA A 111 -7.46 2.66 5.04
C ALA A 111 -7.98 4.00 5.61
N GLU A 112 -7.56 5.14 5.02
CA GLU A 112 -8.02 6.48 5.45
C GLU A 112 -9.51 6.70 5.10
N VAL A 113 -9.93 6.24 3.92
CA VAL A 113 -11.32 6.26 3.46
C VAL A 113 -12.19 5.34 4.33
N TRP A 114 -11.73 4.14 4.64
CA TRP A 114 -12.40 3.19 5.52
C TRP A 114 -12.65 3.74 6.92
N GLY A 115 -11.61 4.32 7.53
CA GLY A 115 -11.74 4.99 8.83
C GLY A 115 -12.70 6.19 8.81
N LYS A 116 -12.93 6.81 7.65
CA LYS A 116 -13.93 7.87 7.46
C LYS A 116 -15.33 7.33 7.12
N LEU A 117 -15.45 6.15 6.51
CA LEU A 117 -16.72 5.45 6.28
C LEU A 117 -17.32 4.90 7.57
N ILE A 118 -16.50 4.32 8.46
CA ILE A 118 -16.94 3.86 9.79
C ILE A 118 -17.44 5.05 10.62
N LYS A 119 -16.75 6.20 10.57
CA LYS A 119 -17.18 7.48 11.19
C LYS A 119 -18.38 8.16 10.49
N LEU A 120 -18.97 7.52 9.49
CA LEU A 120 -20.24 7.89 8.85
C LEU A 120 -21.34 6.84 9.09
N GLU A 121 -21.07 5.83 9.92
CA GLU A 121 -22.03 4.81 10.36
C GLU A 121 -22.51 5.05 11.80
N ASP A 122 -21.63 5.57 12.65
CA ASP A 122 -21.83 6.01 14.04
C ASP A 122 -22.67 7.32 14.12
#